data_AF-A0A231HGZ3-F1
#
_entry.id   AF-A0A231HGZ3-F1
#
_cell.length_a   1.000
_cell.length_b   1.000
_cell.length_c   1.000
_cell.angle_alpha   90.00
_cell.angle_beta   90.00
_cell.angle_gamma   90.00
#
_symmetry.space_group_name_H-M   'P 1'
#
loop_
_entity.id
_entity.type
_entity.pdbx_description
1 polymer ?
#
loop_
_entity_poly.entity_id
_entity_poly.type
_entity_poly.pdbx_seq_one_letter_code
_entity_poly.pdbx_strand_id
1 'polypeptide(L)'
;MKMAKPTTSDIDAGGELMSLLDLLDGRFGGPYGSQDCGENLFELLERTEECFDYENVEHLKTLANHLAKLMRQAPGFAMRIIAGMCYVILFEQNKIVDPSADTLELHPDIKNSMADADRYRWAIASEDNANLLLAAVRANGSNQGLVSQEVDRNARQTLSS
;
A
#
# COMPACT_ATOMS: atom_id res chain seq x y z
N MET A 1 -5.17 -6.42 10.77
CA MET A 1 -5.72 -5.05 10.89
C MET A 1 -6.19 -4.63 9.51
N LYS A 2 -7.35 -3.98 9.37
CA LYS A 2 -7.82 -3.43 8.09
C LYS A 2 -7.74 -1.90 8.14
N MET A 3 -7.28 -1.29 7.05
CA MET A 3 -7.17 0.16 6.93
C MET A 3 -8.30 0.67 6.03
N ALA A 4 -8.97 1.75 6.41
CA ALA A 4 -9.95 2.42 5.56
C ALA A 4 -9.30 2.91 4.25
N LYS A 5 -10.07 2.93 3.16
CA LYS A 5 -9.61 3.59 1.93
C LYS A 5 -9.53 5.10 2.18
N PRO A 6 -8.48 5.78 1.71
CA PRO A 6 -8.45 7.23 1.73
C PRO A 6 -9.53 7.79 0.81
N THR A 7 -10.08 8.92 1.23
CA THR A 7 -10.99 9.72 0.43
C THR A 7 -10.23 10.49 -0.65
N THR A 8 -10.95 11.08 -1.61
CA THR A 8 -10.34 12.00 -2.59
C THR A 8 -9.63 13.16 -1.90
N SER A 9 -10.19 13.71 -0.82
CA SER A 9 -9.57 14.79 -0.07
C SER A 9 -8.24 14.37 0.57
N ASP A 10 -8.13 13.12 1.04
CA ASP A 10 -6.89 12.59 1.61
C ASP A 10 -5.80 12.45 0.52
N ILE A 11 -6.20 12.01 -0.69
CA ILE A 11 -5.31 11.87 -1.84
C ILE A 11 -4.80 13.24 -2.30
N ASP A 12 -5.68 14.24 -2.39
CA ASP A 12 -5.32 15.61 -2.80
C ASP A 12 -4.36 16.25 -1.79
N ALA A 13 -4.65 16.12 -0.49
CA ALA A 13 -3.76 16.59 0.58
C ALA A 13 -2.39 15.88 0.54
N GLY A 14 -2.36 14.58 0.23
CA GLY A 14 -1.12 13.84 0.01
C GLY A 14 -0.31 14.41 -1.15
N GLY A 15 -0.95 14.70 -2.29
CA GLY A 15 -0.32 15.31 -3.46
C GLY A 15 0.26 16.70 -3.19
N GLU A 16 -0.45 17.53 -2.43
CA GLU A 16 0.03 18.84 -2.01
C GLU A 16 1.25 18.73 -1.08
N LEU A 17 1.16 17.87 -0.05
CA LEU A 17 2.28 17.61 0.85
C LEU A 17 3.52 17.11 0.10
N MET A 18 3.33 16.20 -0.85
CA MET A 18 4.42 15.69 -1.69
C MET A 18 5.09 16.82 -2.48
N SER A 19 4.31 17.75 -3.02
CA SER A 19 4.81 18.90 -3.78
C SER A 19 5.58 19.89 -2.89
N LEU A 20 5.11 20.11 -1.65
CA LEU A 20 5.82 20.91 -0.65
C LEU A 20 7.15 20.26 -0.24
N LEU A 21 7.15 18.94 -0.07
CA LEU A 21 8.38 18.19 0.21
C LEU A 21 9.33 18.28 -0.98
N ASP A 22 8.89 18.05 -2.22
CA ASP A 22 9.78 18.15 -3.40
C ASP A 22 10.41 19.55 -3.55
N LEU A 23 9.66 20.61 -3.22
CA LEU A 23 10.19 21.98 -3.16
C LEU A 23 11.33 22.10 -2.14
N LEU A 24 11.19 21.48 -0.97
CA LEU A 24 12.23 21.46 0.07
C LEU A 24 13.44 20.60 -0.30
N ASP A 25 13.29 19.59 -1.16
CA ASP A 25 14.39 18.66 -1.53
C ASP A 25 15.46 19.36 -2.38
N GLY A 26 15.06 20.38 -3.16
CA GLY A 26 15.99 21.17 -3.97
C GLY A 26 16.84 20.34 -4.95
N ARG A 27 16.39 19.13 -5.31
CA ARG A 27 17.03 18.07 -6.14
C ARG A 27 18.11 17.19 -5.50
N PHE A 28 18.59 17.42 -4.27
CA PHE A 28 19.71 16.63 -3.69
C PHE A 28 19.71 16.53 -2.14
N GLY A 29 18.57 16.25 -1.51
CA GLY A 29 18.51 15.97 -0.07
C GLY A 29 18.18 17.19 0.79
N GLY A 30 17.67 18.28 0.23
CA GLY A 30 17.28 19.47 0.97
C GLY A 30 18.44 20.27 1.60
N PRO A 31 18.14 21.46 2.15
CA PRO A 31 19.16 22.40 2.63
C PRO A 31 19.96 21.82 3.81
N TYR A 32 21.27 22.08 3.85
CA TYR A 32 22.07 21.79 5.03
C TYR A 32 21.49 22.53 6.23
N GLY A 33 21.34 21.82 7.36
CA GLY A 33 20.73 22.39 8.55
C GLY A 33 21.56 23.56 9.10
N SER A 34 20.88 24.53 9.72
CA SER A 34 21.58 25.57 10.48
C SER A 34 22.26 24.94 11.70
N GLN A 35 23.51 25.31 11.97
CA GLN A 35 24.26 24.84 13.13
C GLN A 35 23.65 25.33 14.46
N ASP A 36 22.80 26.36 14.40
CA ASP A 36 22.25 27.03 15.57
C ASP A 36 20.95 26.39 16.10
N CYS A 37 20.52 25.25 15.54
CA CYS A 37 19.29 24.56 15.96
C CYS A 37 19.43 23.03 15.87
N GLY A 38 18.56 22.32 16.61
CA GLY A 38 18.55 20.85 16.66
C GLY A 38 18.23 20.19 15.31
N GLU A 39 18.59 18.92 15.17
CA GLU A 39 18.32 18.11 13.96
C GLU A 39 17.06 17.24 14.06
N ASN A 40 16.49 17.07 15.25
CA ASN A 40 15.34 16.23 15.50
C ASN A 40 14.34 16.98 16.38
N LEU A 41 13.17 17.27 15.82
CA LEU A 41 12.10 17.99 16.51
C LEU A 41 11.51 17.20 17.67
N PHE A 42 11.38 15.87 17.54
CA PHE A 42 10.83 15.05 18.61
C PHE A 42 11.73 15.07 19.84
N GLU A 43 13.04 14.94 19.64
CA GLU A 43 14.03 15.03 20.73
C GLU A 43 14.03 16.41 21.40
N LEU A 44 13.84 17.49 20.64
CA LEU A 44 13.73 18.84 21.19
C LEU A 44 12.53 18.95 22.12
N LEU A 45 11.34 18.58 21.63
CA LEU A 45 10.08 18.70 22.37
C LEU A 45 10.02 17.77 23.59
N GLU A 46 10.58 16.56 23.48
CA GLU A 46 10.71 15.64 24.62
C GLU A 46 11.62 16.20 25.71
N ARG A 47 12.75 16.82 25.34
CA ARG A 47 13.70 17.40 26.29
C ARG A 47 13.15 18.62 27.01
N THR A 48 12.37 19.45 26.32
CA THR A 48 11.79 20.67 26.90
C THR A 48 10.44 20.43 27.58
N GLU A 49 9.85 19.24 27.41
CA GLU A 49 8.48 18.92 27.82
C GLU A 49 7.44 19.88 27.21
N GLU A 50 7.75 20.43 26.03
CA GLU A 50 6.90 21.41 25.34
C GLU A 50 6.08 20.78 24.21
N CYS A 51 4.93 21.38 23.93
CA CYS A 51 4.22 21.14 22.67
C CYS A 51 4.85 21.96 21.54
N PHE A 52 4.65 21.51 20.30
CA PHE A 52 5.06 22.30 19.15
C PHE A 52 4.35 23.65 19.14
N ASP A 53 5.12 24.72 18.89
CA ASP A 53 4.65 26.10 18.85
C ASP A 53 5.16 26.74 17.55
N TYR A 54 4.22 27.23 16.74
CA TYR A 54 4.51 27.90 15.47
C TYR A 54 5.14 29.29 15.67
N GLU A 55 4.94 29.95 16.80
CA GLU A 55 5.55 31.24 17.09
C GLU A 55 6.98 31.10 17.65
N ASN A 56 7.36 29.89 18.10
CA ASN A 56 8.70 29.60 18.58
C ASN A 56 9.66 29.37 17.40
N VAL A 57 10.60 30.30 17.25
CA VAL A 57 11.61 30.29 16.19
C VAL A 57 12.52 29.06 16.27
N GLU A 58 12.85 28.56 17.46
CA GLU A 58 13.66 27.34 17.62
C GLU A 58 12.91 26.12 17.10
N HIS A 59 11.62 25.99 17.43
CA HIS A 59 10.76 24.91 16.95
C HIS A 59 10.68 24.88 15.41
N LEU A 60 10.42 26.03 14.79
CA LEU A 60 10.36 26.13 13.33
C LEU A 60 11.70 25.78 12.66
N LYS A 61 12.81 26.29 13.22
CA LYS A 61 14.15 26.00 12.69
C LYS A 61 14.52 24.52 12.82
N THR A 62 14.20 23.91 13.96
CA THR A 62 14.45 22.48 14.17
C THR A 62 13.53 21.61 13.33
N LEU A 63 12.27 22.00 13.10
CA LEU A 63 11.38 21.33 12.15
C LEU A 63 11.99 21.34 10.74
N ALA A 64 12.47 22.49 10.27
CA ALA A 64 13.09 22.61 8.96
C ALA A 64 14.37 21.76 8.84
N ASN A 65 15.23 21.77 9.86
CA ASN A 65 16.42 20.92 9.91
C ASN A 65 16.06 19.43 9.88
N HIS A 66 15.04 19.03 10.65
CA HIS A 66 14.60 17.65 10.74
C HIS A 66 14.03 17.15 9.41
N LEU A 67 13.16 17.95 8.77
CA LEU A 67 12.67 17.64 7.43
C LEU A 67 13.82 17.49 6.44
N ALA A 68 14.75 18.45 6.39
CA ALA A 68 15.90 18.36 5.48
C ALA A 68 16.78 17.14 5.75
N LYS A 69 16.98 16.75 7.02
CA LYS A 69 17.69 15.51 7.39
C LYS A 69 17.00 14.27 6.83
N LEU A 70 15.67 14.15 6.98
CA LEU A 70 14.91 13.03 6.41
C LEU A 70 15.09 12.94 4.89
N MET A 71 15.10 14.08 4.22
CA MET A 71 15.26 14.15 2.76
C MET A 71 16.66 13.76 2.29
N ARG A 72 17.73 14.13 3.02
CA ARG A 72 19.09 13.60 2.77
C ARG A 72 19.17 12.10 2.97
N GLN A 73 18.56 11.60 4.04
CA GLN A 73 18.62 10.19 4.39
C GLN A 73 17.90 9.31 3.35
N ALA A 74 16.79 9.79 2.80
CA ALA A 74 16.02 9.06 1.82
C ALA A 74 15.51 9.98 0.68
N PRO A 75 16.36 10.38 -0.27
CA PRO A 75 15.95 11.26 -1.36
C PRO A 75 14.74 10.71 -2.14
N GLY A 76 13.79 11.59 -2.46
CA GLY A 76 12.57 11.23 -3.18
C GLY A 76 11.67 10.19 -2.48
N PHE A 77 11.78 9.99 -1.16
CA PHE A 77 10.90 9.06 -0.44
C PHE A 77 9.42 9.46 -0.57
N ALA A 78 9.12 10.76 -0.52
CA ALA A 78 7.76 11.27 -0.60
C ALA A 78 7.09 10.87 -1.91
N MET A 79 7.78 11.02 -3.05
CA MET A 79 7.30 10.53 -4.34
C MET A 79 7.03 9.01 -4.32
N ARG A 80 7.98 8.21 -3.82
CA ARG A 80 7.82 6.75 -3.83
C ARG A 80 6.69 6.26 -2.92
N ILE A 81 6.51 6.88 -1.77
CA ILE A 81 5.52 6.46 -0.77
C ILE A 81 4.15 7.08 -1.10
N ILE A 82 4.08 8.41 -1.20
CA ILE A 82 2.81 9.11 -1.40
C ILE A 82 2.30 8.88 -2.82
N ALA A 83 3.12 9.12 -3.85
CA ALA A 83 2.66 8.90 -5.23
C ALA A 83 2.42 7.41 -5.50
N GLY A 84 3.28 6.54 -4.96
CA GLY A 84 3.09 5.09 -5.04
C GLY A 84 1.74 4.66 -4.46
N MET A 85 1.39 5.12 -3.26
CA MET A 85 0.10 4.78 -2.67
C MET A 85 -1.07 5.44 -3.41
N CYS A 86 -1.03 6.77 -3.56
CA CYS A 86 -2.17 7.57 -4.03
C CYS A 86 -2.44 7.43 -5.53
N TYR A 87 -1.39 7.35 -6.35
CA TYR A 87 -1.50 7.43 -7.81
C TYR A 87 -1.09 6.13 -8.52
N VAL A 88 -0.68 5.10 -7.79
CA VAL A 88 -0.40 3.77 -8.37
C VAL A 88 -1.28 2.70 -7.72
N ILE A 89 -1.20 2.51 -6.40
CA ILE A 89 -1.98 1.47 -5.70
C ILE A 89 -3.48 1.79 -5.71
N LEU A 90 -3.84 3.04 -5.45
CA LEU A 90 -5.23 3.50 -5.39
C LEU A 90 -5.78 3.97 -6.73
N PHE A 91 -4.95 3.98 -7.78
CA PHE A 91 -5.41 4.32 -9.11
C PHE A 91 -6.29 3.19 -9.64
N GLU A 92 -7.59 3.45 -9.74
CA GLU A 92 -8.63 2.45 -10.02
C GLU A 92 -8.34 1.66 -11.31
N GLN A 93 -7.75 2.30 -12.31
CA GLN A 93 -7.38 1.73 -13.60
C GLN A 93 -6.34 0.63 -13.48
N ASN A 94 -5.50 0.64 -12.43
CA ASN A 94 -4.53 -0.41 -12.16
C ASN A 94 -5.18 -1.67 -11.54
N LYS A 95 -6.45 -1.58 -11.09
CA LYS A 95 -7.23 -2.70 -10.53
C LYS A 95 -6.48 -3.48 -9.44
N ILE A 96 -5.78 -2.77 -8.57
CA ILE A 96 -5.03 -3.37 -7.44
C ILE A 96 -5.95 -3.50 -6.23
N VAL A 97 -6.69 -2.43 -5.91
CA VAL A 97 -7.60 -2.36 -4.76
C VAL A 97 -9.05 -2.53 -5.23
N ASP A 98 -9.87 -3.17 -4.41
CA ASP A 98 -11.31 -3.34 -4.62
C ASP A 98 -12.05 -1.99 -4.55
N PRO A 99 -12.67 -1.54 -5.65
CA PRO A 99 -13.38 -0.25 -5.66
C PRO A 99 -14.63 -0.27 -4.76
N SER A 100 -15.19 -1.45 -4.47
CA SER A 100 -16.43 -1.61 -3.69
C SER A 100 -16.21 -1.77 -2.18
N ALA A 101 -14.99 -2.11 -1.75
CA ALA A 101 -14.68 -2.31 -0.33
C ALA A 101 -14.39 -0.97 0.38
N ASP A 102 -14.86 -0.77 1.61
CA ASP A 102 -14.54 0.44 2.40
C ASP A 102 -13.10 0.47 2.93
N THR A 103 -12.39 -0.65 2.81
CA THR A 103 -11.02 -0.85 3.28
C THR A 103 -10.08 -1.22 2.14
N LEU A 104 -8.77 -1.08 2.36
CA LEU A 104 -7.73 -1.53 1.41
C LEU A 104 -7.75 -3.06 1.27
N GLU A 105 -8.52 -3.55 0.29
CA GLU A 105 -8.71 -4.96 -0.03
C GLU A 105 -8.26 -5.22 -1.47
N LEU A 106 -7.72 -6.40 -1.77
CA LEU A 106 -7.33 -6.75 -3.14
C LEU A 106 -8.54 -6.75 -4.08
N HIS A 107 -8.33 -6.27 -5.31
CA HIS A 107 -9.34 -6.27 -6.36
C HIS A 107 -9.88 -7.70 -6.62
N PRO A 108 -11.18 -7.86 -6.91
CA PRO A 108 -11.78 -9.17 -7.19
C PRO A 108 -11.05 -9.95 -8.28
N ASP A 109 -10.62 -9.30 -9.37
CA ASP A 109 -9.86 -9.93 -10.45
C ASP A 109 -8.56 -10.60 -9.94
N ILE A 110 -7.86 -9.97 -9.00
CA ILE A 110 -6.63 -10.54 -8.40
C ILE A 110 -6.99 -11.74 -7.53
N LYS A 111 -8.01 -11.62 -6.67
CA LYS A 111 -8.48 -12.72 -5.82
C LYS A 111 -8.92 -13.93 -6.65
N ASN A 112 -9.65 -13.69 -7.73
CA ASN A 112 -10.10 -14.74 -8.66
C ASN A 112 -8.91 -15.36 -9.39
N SER A 113 -7.97 -14.55 -9.88
CA SER A 113 -6.75 -15.05 -10.54
C SER A 113 -5.90 -15.93 -9.61
N MET A 114 -5.81 -15.59 -8.32
CA MET A 114 -5.13 -16.41 -7.32
C MET A 114 -5.85 -17.75 -7.13
N ALA A 115 -7.18 -17.74 -6.99
CA ALA A 115 -7.96 -18.95 -6.86
C ALA A 115 -7.84 -19.85 -8.11
N ASP A 116 -7.86 -19.27 -9.30
CA ASP A 116 -7.67 -20.01 -10.55
C ASP A 116 -6.25 -20.56 -10.69
N ALA A 117 -5.23 -19.83 -10.23
CA ALA A 117 -3.86 -20.33 -10.17
C ALA A 117 -3.73 -21.54 -9.23
N ASP A 118 -4.40 -21.51 -8.07
CA ASP A 118 -4.43 -22.63 -7.13
C ASP A 118 -5.11 -23.86 -7.75
N ARG A 119 -6.28 -23.67 -8.39
CA ARG A 119 -6.98 -24.73 -9.13
C ARG A 119 -6.10 -25.33 -10.23
N TYR A 120 -5.40 -24.48 -10.98
CA TYR A 120 -4.49 -24.93 -12.03
C TYR A 120 -3.34 -25.77 -11.47
N ARG A 121 -2.68 -25.30 -10.39
CA ARG A 121 -1.60 -26.03 -9.72
C ARG A 121 -2.07 -27.39 -9.21
N TRP A 122 -3.27 -27.46 -8.64
CA TRP A 122 -3.87 -28.70 -8.18
C TRP A 122 -4.19 -29.65 -9.35
N ALA A 123 -4.75 -29.14 -10.44
CA ALA A 123 -5.09 -29.93 -11.61
C ALA A 123 -3.86 -30.54 -12.30
N ILE A 124 -2.74 -29.81 -12.39
CA ILE A 124 -1.52 -30.34 -13.01
C ILE A 124 -0.75 -31.33 -12.11
N ALA A 125 -1.15 -31.47 -10.84
CA ALA A 125 -0.49 -32.39 -9.91
C ALA A 125 -0.83 -33.87 -10.19
N SER A 126 -1.97 -34.16 -10.84
CA SER A 126 -2.33 -35.50 -11.29
C SER A 126 -3.40 -35.49 -12.38
N GLU A 127 -3.44 -36.53 -13.19
CA GLU A 127 -4.45 -36.71 -14.24
C GLU A 127 -5.88 -36.79 -13.66
N ASP A 128 -6.04 -37.39 -12.49
CA ASP A 128 -7.33 -37.47 -11.78
C ASP A 128 -7.85 -36.07 -11.40
N ASN A 129 -6.98 -35.21 -10.86
CA ASN A 129 -7.34 -33.83 -10.53
C ASN A 129 -7.74 -33.03 -11.79
N ALA A 130 -7.00 -33.21 -12.89
CA ALA A 130 -7.32 -32.58 -14.17
C ALA A 130 -8.71 -33.00 -14.68
N ASN A 131 -9.05 -34.29 -14.59
CA ASN A 131 -10.35 -34.81 -14.98
C ASN A 131 -11.49 -34.26 -14.11
N LEU A 132 -11.25 -34.14 -12.79
CA LEU A 132 -12.20 -33.52 -11.86
C LEU A 132 -12.42 -32.03 -12.16
N LEU A 133 -11.36 -31.27 -12.44
CA LEU A 133 -11.50 -29.85 -12.83
C LEU A 133 -12.27 -29.71 -14.15
N LEU A 134 -11.99 -30.53 -15.16
CA LEU A 134 -12.71 -30.52 -16.43
C LEU A 134 -14.19 -30.86 -16.26
N ALA A 135 -14.51 -31.82 -15.40
CA ALA A 135 -15.89 -32.15 -15.05
C ALA A 135 -16.59 -30.95 -14.37
N ALA A 136 -15.92 -30.26 -13.45
CA ALA A 136 -16.43 -29.07 -12.77
C ALA A 136 -16.72 -27.91 -13.75
N VAL A 137 -15.81 -27.63 -14.68
CA VAL A 137 -15.99 -26.58 -15.71
C VAL A 137 -17.19 -26.88 -16.60
N ARG A 138 -17.36 -28.14 -17.02
CA ARG A 138 -18.53 -28.59 -17.81
C ARG A 138 -19.84 -28.47 -17.01
N ALA A 139 -19.80 -28.77 -15.72
CA ALA A 139 -20.95 -28.66 -14.81
C ALA A 139 -21.39 -27.21 -14.53
N ASN A 140 -20.46 -26.25 -14.49
CA ASN A 140 -20.78 -24.82 -14.29
C ASN A 140 -21.52 -24.21 -15.50
N GLY A 141 -21.33 -24.72 -16.71
CA GLY A 141 -22.17 -24.38 -17.87
C GLY A 141 -23.60 -24.96 -17.82
N SER A 142 -23.87 -25.84 -16.84
CA SER A 142 -25.12 -26.61 -16.71
C SER A 142 -25.76 -26.54 -15.31
N ASN A 143 -25.36 -25.58 -14.47
CA ASN A 143 -25.99 -25.25 -13.19
C ASN A 143 -25.91 -26.36 -12.10
N GLN A 144 -24.78 -27.08 -11.99
CA GLN A 144 -24.50 -28.03 -10.90
C GLN A 144 -23.29 -27.59 -10.04
N GLY A 145 -23.53 -26.78 -9.00
CA GLY A 145 -22.49 -26.08 -8.21
C GLY A 145 -21.69 -26.91 -7.19
N LEU A 146 -22.04 -28.18 -6.93
CA LEU A 146 -21.39 -28.99 -5.88
C LEU A 146 -19.94 -29.39 -6.24
N VAL A 147 -19.69 -29.74 -7.51
CA VAL A 147 -18.36 -30.18 -7.97
C VAL A 147 -17.35 -29.02 -7.94
N SER A 148 -17.81 -27.79 -8.22
CA SER A 148 -16.96 -26.60 -8.17
C SER A 148 -16.48 -26.28 -6.74
N GLN A 149 -17.33 -26.49 -5.73
CA GLN A 149 -16.98 -26.23 -4.32
C GLN A 149 -15.97 -27.26 -3.79
N GLU A 150 -16.08 -28.51 -4.23
CA GLU A 150 -15.17 -29.59 -3.82
C GLU A 150 -13.77 -29.39 -4.41
N VAL A 151 -13.68 -29.01 -5.68
CA VAL A 151 -12.40 -28.62 -6.33
C VAL A 151 -11.76 -27.44 -5.61
N ASP A 152 -12.54 -26.39 -5.26
CA ASP A 152 -12.03 -25.24 -4.52
C ASP A 152 -11.49 -25.59 -3.14
N ARG A 153 -12.18 -26.47 -2.43
CA ARG A 153 -11.76 -26.92 -1.10
C ARG A 153 -10.46 -27.72 -1.18
N ASN A 154 -10.38 -28.66 -2.12
CA ASN A 154 -9.22 -29.53 -2.28
C ASN A 154 -7.99 -28.75 -2.72
N ALA A 155 -8.11 -27.85 -3.70
CA ALA A 155 -7.01 -27.01 -4.17
C ALA A 155 -6.41 -26.16 -3.04
N ARG A 156 -7.26 -25.57 -2.17
CA ARG A 156 -6.81 -24.77 -1.03
C ARG A 156 -6.13 -25.59 0.06
N GLN A 157 -6.61 -26.80 0.35
CA GLN A 157 -6.03 -27.67 1.38
C GLN A 157 -4.64 -28.16 1.01
N THR A 158 -4.42 -28.56 -0.25
CA THR A 158 -3.14 -29.12 -0.71
C THR A 158 -2.01 -28.09 -0.74
N LEU A 159 -2.32 -26.79 -0.85
CA LEU A 159 -1.32 -25.72 -0.89
C LEU A 159 -0.97 -25.14 0.49
N SER A 160 -1.71 -25.54 1.53
CA SER A 160 -1.48 -25.15 2.93
C SER A 160 -0.65 -26.16 3.74
N SER A 161 -0.28 -27.29 3.12
CA SER A 161 0.50 -28.41 3.68
C SER A 161 1.85 -28.54 3.01
#